data_AF-A0AAN7HDA4-F1
#
_entry.id   AF-A0AAN7HDA4-F1
#
_cell.length_a   1.000
_cell.length_b   1.000
_cell.length_c   1.000
_cell.angle_alpha   90.00
_cell.angle_beta   90.00
_cell.angle_gamma   90.00
#
_symmetry.space_group_name_H-M   'P 1'
#
loop_
_entity.id
_entity.type
_entity.pdbx_description
1 polymer ?
#
loop_
_entity_poly.entity_id
_entity_poly.type
_entity_poly.pdbx_seq_one_letter_code
_entity_poly.pdbx_strand_id
1 'polypeptide(L)'
;MAPTQPGTLVVDTLSPDTLPEKFERRKPRRIGPLTQKGLPRKKPGPAPKPLSERLKARALKEVKRVERSYTRERRIQVLLWLINHRVPDARTTHLPRRRMGQPLVLERSETDANVWYRPPTYEEASQFWKVPIPTIQGWWDRRKKILEGTGIEVPEV
;
A
#
# COMPACT_ATOMS: atom_id res chain seq x y z
N MET A 1 -40.16 49.46 -29.47
CA MET A 1 -41.36 49.62 -30.31
C MET A 1 -42.48 48.81 -29.66
N ALA A 2 -43.42 49.45 -28.98
CA ALA A 2 -44.73 48.87 -28.69
C ALA A 2 -45.63 49.13 -29.90
N PRO A 3 -46.58 48.23 -30.21
CA PRO A 3 -47.97 48.70 -30.10
C PRO A 3 -49.03 47.62 -29.75
N THR A 4 -50.07 48.09 -29.03
CA THR A 4 -51.51 47.81 -29.29
C THR A 4 -52.15 46.48 -28.81
N GLN A 5 -52.86 46.57 -27.67
CA GLN A 5 -54.20 45.98 -27.46
C GLN A 5 -55.23 46.78 -28.31
N PRO A 6 -56.54 46.46 -28.49
CA PRO A 6 -57.42 45.47 -27.83
C PRO A 6 -58.42 44.76 -28.79
N GLY A 7 -59.34 43.90 -28.28
CA GLY A 7 -60.38 43.32 -29.15
C GLY A 7 -61.38 42.32 -28.52
N THR A 8 -62.13 42.77 -27.51
CA THR A 8 -63.61 42.73 -27.36
C THR A 8 -64.47 41.74 -28.21
N LEU A 9 -65.17 40.87 -27.45
CA LEU A 9 -66.55 40.32 -27.53
C LEU A 9 -66.95 39.23 -28.57
N VAL A 10 -67.43 38.07 -28.08
CA VAL A 10 -68.85 37.56 -28.01
C VAL A 10 -69.48 37.43 -29.42
N VAL A 11 -70.04 36.31 -29.89
CA VAL A 11 -71.14 35.49 -29.36
C VAL A 11 -71.20 34.14 -30.08
N ASP A 12 -71.71 33.16 -29.35
CA ASP A 12 -72.36 31.90 -29.72
C ASP A 12 -72.56 31.55 -31.19
N THR A 13 -72.27 30.28 -31.51
CA THR A 13 -73.15 29.48 -32.38
C THR A 13 -72.95 27.99 -32.13
N LEU A 14 -74.05 27.35 -31.71
CA LEU A 14 -74.49 26.01 -32.11
C LEU A 14 -73.62 24.80 -31.72
N SER A 15 -74.04 24.16 -30.62
CA SER A 15 -74.39 22.74 -30.43
C SER A 15 -73.68 21.62 -31.21
N PRO A 16 -73.58 20.44 -30.56
CA PRO A 16 -72.41 19.61 -30.55
C PRO A 16 -72.56 18.45 -31.51
N ASP A 17 -71.66 18.31 -32.46
CA ASP A 17 -71.31 17.03 -33.04
C ASP A 17 -70.14 17.30 -33.98
N THR A 18 -68.94 16.86 -33.61
CA THR A 18 -67.91 16.31 -34.51
C THR A 18 -66.60 16.08 -33.73
N LEU A 19 -66.45 14.81 -33.31
CA LEU A 19 -65.22 13.99 -33.26
C LEU A 19 -64.21 14.29 -32.11
N PRO A 20 -63.56 13.25 -31.51
CA PRO A 20 -62.80 12.27 -32.28
C PRO A 20 -62.79 10.80 -31.81
N GLU A 21 -62.69 9.93 -32.82
CA GLU A 21 -61.53 9.04 -32.98
C GLU A 21 -61.06 8.35 -31.70
N LYS A 22 -61.71 7.22 -31.44
CA LYS A 22 -61.28 6.05 -30.67
C LYS A 22 -59.83 6.13 -30.20
N PHE A 23 -59.66 6.68 -29.00
CA PHE A 23 -58.47 6.49 -28.19
C PHE A 23 -58.37 4.99 -27.87
N GLU A 24 -57.65 4.28 -28.73
CA GLU A 24 -57.42 2.85 -28.59
C GLU A 24 -56.69 2.64 -27.27
N ARG A 25 -57.41 2.07 -26.30
CA ARG A 25 -56.94 1.82 -24.93
C ARG A 25 -55.75 0.85 -25.01
N ARG A 26 -54.54 1.38 -25.15
CA ARG A 26 -53.30 0.59 -24.98
C ARG A 26 -53.34 0.00 -23.57
N LYS A 27 -53.51 -1.32 -23.48
CA LYS A 27 -53.45 -2.06 -22.21
C LYS A 27 -52.17 -1.65 -21.46
N PRO A 28 -52.23 -1.32 -20.16
CA PRO A 28 -51.03 -0.96 -19.42
C PRO A 28 -50.05 -2.14 -19.46
N ARG A 29 -48.79 -1.85 -19.81
CA ARG A 29 -47.69 -2.83 -19.71
C ARG A 29 -47.64 -3.31 -18.25
N ARG A 30 -47.77 -4.62 -18.02
CA ARG A 30 -47.66 -5.21 -16.68
C ARG A 30 -46.29 -4.85 -16.10
N ILE A 31 -46.27 -3.94 -15.12
CA ILE A 31 -45.07 -3.60 -14.35
C ILE A 31 -44.78 -4.83 -13.46
N GLY A 32 -43.65 -5.48 -13.68
CA GLY A 32 -43.21 -6.60 -12.85
C GLY A 32 -42.98 -6.17 -11.38
N PRO A 33 -42.94 -7.11 -10.43
CA PRO A 33 -42.85 -6.77 -9.01
C PRO A 33 -41.56 -6.00 -8.71
N LEU A 34 -41.72 -4.78 -8.20
CA LEU A 34 -40.64 -3.92 -7.74
C LEU A 34 -40.10 -4.42 -6.39
N THR A 35 -38.81 -4.22 -6.14
CA THR A 35 -38.24 -4.40 -4.79
C THR A 35 -38.81 -3.36 -3.81
N GLN A 36 -38.63 -3.54 -2.49
CA GLN A 36 -39.01 -2.54 -1.47
C GLN A 36 -38.38 -1.14 -1.70
N LYS A 37 -37.36 -1.04 -2.58
CA LYS A 37 -36.71 0.22 -2.99
C LYS A 37 -37.13 0.72 -4.37
N GLY A 38 -38.21 0.21 -4.96
CA GLY A 38 -38.72 0.66 -6.26
C GLY A 38 -37.85 0.31 -7.47
N LEU A 39 -36.80 -0.51 -7.29
CA LEU A 39 -35.91 -0.95 -8.37
C LEU A 39 -36.41 -2.29 -8.96
N PRO A 40 -36.29 -2.49 -10.30
CA PRO A 40 -36.62 -3.76 -10.93
C PRO A 40 -35.73 -4.87 -10.38
N ARG A 41 -36.35 -5.99 -9.96
CA ARG A 41 -35.61 -7.16 -9.47
C ARG A 41 -34.70 -7.70 -10.57
N LYS A 42 -33.41 -7.83 -10.28
CA LYS A 42 -32.49 -8.59 -11.14
C LYS A 42 -32.93 -10.05 -11.15
N LYS A 43 -32.84 -10.70 -12.32
CA LYS A 43 -33.08 -12.14 -12.42
C LYS A 43 -32.15 -12.87 -11.45
N PRO A 44 -32.64 -13.87 -10.69
CA PRO A 44 -31.78 -14.66 -9.82
C PRO A 44 -30.62 -15.22 -10.64
N GLY A 45 -29.42 -15.14 -10.08
CA GLY A 45 -28.24 -15.72 -10.70
C GLY A 45 -28.34 -17.25 -10.77
N PRO A 46 -27.39 -17.90 -11.47
CA PRO A 46 -27.28 -19.35 -11.46
C PRO A 46 -27.23 -19.87 -10.01
N ALA A 47 -27.84 -21.02 -9.77
CA ALA A 47 -27.78 -21.66 -8.46
C ALA A 47 -26.30 -21.84 -8.04
N PRO A 48 -25.97 -21.61 -6.76
CA PRO A 48 -24.61 -21.85 -6.28
C PRO A 48 -24.25 -23.32 -6.53
N LYS A 49 -23.01 -23.55 -6.99
CA LYS A 49 -22.50 -24.91 -7.20
C LYS A 49 -22.63 -25.72 -5.91
N PRO A 50 -22.99 -27.01 -5.98
CA PRO A 50 -23.12 -27.86 -4.81
C PRO A 50 -21.78 -27.92 -4.03
N LEU A 51 -21.87 -28.15 -2.72
CA LEU A 51 -20.73 -28.11 -1.79
C LEU A 51 -19.57 -29.00 -2.27
N SER A 52 -19.89 -30.16 -2.84
CA SER A 52 -18.95 -31.14 -3.40
C SER A 52 -18.09 -30.58 -4.54
N GLU A 53 -18.69 -29.81 -5.46
CA GLU A 53 -17.97 -29.15 -6.55
C GLU A 53 -17.16 -27.95 -6.06
N ARG A 54 -17.66 -27.25 -5.03
CA ARG A 54 -16.98 -26.09 -4.45
C ARG A 54 -15.69 -26.47 -3.72
N LEU A 55 -15.67 -27.63 -3.05
CA LEU A 55 -14.48 -28.17 -2.40
C LEU A 55 -13.42 -28.61 -3.42
N LYS A 56 -13.84 -29.25 -4.53
CA LYS A 56 -12.94 -29.64 -5.63
C LYS A 56 -12.31 -28.43 -6.33
N ALA A 57 -13.07 -27.37 -6.56
CA ALA A 57 -12.58 -26.14 -7.19
C ALA A 57 -11.63 -25.31 -6.30
N ARG A 58 -11.62 -25.56 -4.98
CA ARG A 58 -10.79 -24.88 -3.98
C ARG A 58 -9.71 -25.77 -3.39
N ALA A 59 -9.17 -26.73 -4.15
CA ALA A 59 -7.91 -27.35 -3.76
C ALA A 59 -6.85 -26.23 -3.60
N LEU A 60 -6.59 -25.83 -2.36
CA LEU A 60 -5.63 -24.77 -2.05
C LEU A 60 -4.28 -25.26 -2.53
N LYS A 61 -3.64 -24.49 -3.40
CA LYS A 61 -2.26 -24.78 -3.79
C LYS A 61 -1.43 -24.85 -2.50
N GLU A 62 -0.60 -25.87 -2.39
CA GLU A 62 0.31 -26.02 -1.27
C GLU A 62 1.19 -24.77 -1.18
N VAL A 63 1.21 -24.14 0.00
CA VAL A 63 2.02 -22.94 0.24
C VAL A 63 3.47 -23.37 0.31
N LYS A 64 4.20 -23.24 -0.81
CA LYS A 64 5.63 -23.52 -0.85
C LYS A 64 6.41 -22.33 -0.30
N ARG A 65 7.32 -22.61 0.63
CA ARG A 65 8.27 -21.61 1.13
C ARG A 65 9.27 -21.27 0.02
N VAL A 66 9.58 -19.98 -0.16
CA VAL A 66 10.68 -19.56 -1.02
C VAL A 66 12.00 -19.95 -0.35
N GLU A 67 12.67 -20.95 -0.90
CA GLU A 67 14.01 -21.33 -0.45
C GLU A 67 15.03 -20.34 -1.01
N ARG A 68 15.78 -19.69 -0.11
CA ARG A 68 16.89 -18.80 -0.47
C ARG A 68 18.18 -19.40 0.05
N SER A 69 19.04 -19.86 -0.86
CA SER A 69 20.40 -20.28 -0.52
C SER A 69 21.38 -19.16 -0.87
N TYR A 70 22.28 -18.86 0.07
CA TYR A 70 23.35 -17.87 -0.13
C TYR A 70 24.69 -18.60 -0.18
N THR A 71 25.49 -18.30 -1.21
CA THR A 71 26.84 -18.87 -1.39
C THR A 71 27.75 -18.50 -0.23
N ARG A 72 28.81 -19.28 -0.02
CA ARG A 72 29.78 -19.03 1.06
C ARG A 72 30.43 -17.65 0.91
N GLU A 73 30.85 -17.29 -0.30
CA GLU A 73 31.44 -16.00 -0.64
C GLU A 73 30.51 -14.84 -0.28
N ARG A 74 29.21 -14.97 -0.58
CA ARG A 74 28.22 -13.93 -0.23
C ARG A 74 28.13 -13.73 1.28
N ARG A 75 28.17 -14.82 2.07
CA ARG A 75 28.18 -14.73 3.54
C ARG A 75 29.43 -14.02 4.03
N ILE A 76 30.59 -14.36 3.46
CA ILE A 76 31.87 -13.75 3.79
C ILE A 76 31.83 -12.24 3.50
N GLN A 77 31.37 -11.82 2.31
CA GLN A 77 31.23 -10.41 1.94
C GLN A 77 30.35 -9.63 2.93
N VAL A 78 29.21 -10.20 3.33
CA VAL A 78 28.30 -9.57 4.29
C VAL A 78 28.98 -9.41 5.65
N LEU A 79 29.70 -10.44 6.12
CA LEU A 79 30.40 -10.38 7.40
C LEU A 79 31.56 -9.36 7.37
N LEU A 80 32.36 -9.34 6.31
CA LEU A 80 33.41 -8.34 6.11
C LEU A 80 32.85 -6.93 6.08
N TRP A 81 31.71 -6.74 5.41
CA TRP A 81 31.04 -5.44 5.37
C TRP A 81 30.62 -4.99 6.77
N LEU A 82 30.06 -5.89 7.59
CA LEU A 82 29.69 -5.56 8.98
C LEU A 82 30.90 -5.17 9.85
N ILE A 83 32.07 -5.77 9.62
CA ILE A 83 33.28 -5.51 10.41
C ILE A 83 33.97 -4.21 9.96
N ASN A 84 34.08 -4.00 8.66
CA ASN A 84 34.92 -2.93 8.10
C ASN A 84 34.15 -1.66 7.78
N HIS A 85 32.87 -1.78 7.42
CA HIS A 85 32.07 -0.63 7.05
C HIS A 85 31.76 0.22 8.29
N ARG A 86 31.68 1.54 8.11
CA ARG A 86 31.40 2.49 9.17
C ARG A 86 30.41 3.51 8.66
N VAL A 87 29.33 3.71 9.40
CA VAL A 87 28.20 4.57 9.03
C VAL A 87 28.26 5.86 9.84
N PRO A 88 28.13 7.04 9.21
CA PRO A 88 28.09 8.30 9.93
C PRO A 88 26.84 8.36 10.81
N ASP A 89 27.04 8.54 12.12
CA ASP A 89 25.96 8.70 13.08
C ASP A 89 25.65 10.19 13.26
N ALA A 90 24.56 10.62 12.63
CA ALA A 90 24.07 12.00 12.76
C ALA A 90 23.38 12.26 14.11
N ARG A 91 23.15 11.24 14.94
CA ARG A 91 22.36 11.35 16.18
C ARG A 91 23.18 11.82 17.38
N THR A 92 24.51 11.77 17.30
CA THR A 92 25.38 12.13 18.42
C THR A 92 25.62 13.64 18.48
N THR A 93 24.59 14.39 18.89
CA THR A 93 24.76 15.75 19.43
C THR A 93 25.20 15.69 20.89
N HIS A 94 26.11 14.78 21.26
CA HIS A 94 26.66 14.73 22.61
C HIS A 94 27.72 15.83 22.74
N LEU A 95 27.25 17.04 23.01
CA LEU A 95 28.10 18.08 23.59
C LEU A 95 28.65 17.52 24.92
N PRO A 96 29.97 17.62 25.18
CA PRO A 96 30.54 17.18 26.45
C PRO A 96 29.82 17.89 27.62
N ARG A 97 29.58 17.16 28.71
CA ARG A 97 28.88 17.68 29.90
C ARG A 97 29.63 18.89 30.46
N ARG A 98 29.00 20.06 30.44
CA ARG A 98 29.60 21.33 30.89
C ARG A 98 29.73 21.38 32.41
N ARG A 99 30.79 22.04 32.88
CA ARG A 99 30.89 22.53 34.27
C ARG A 99 30.18 23.89 34.35
N MET A 100 29.44 24.13 35.42
CA MET A 100 28.79 25.43 35.69
C MET A 100 29.84 26.55 35.65
N GLY A 101 29.57 27.62 34.87
CA GLY A 101 30.46 28.80 34.76
C GLY A 101 31.33 28.91 33.50
N GLN A 102 31.30 27.92 32.59
CA GLN A 102 32.07 28.00 31.34
C GLN A 102 31.34 28.86 30.29
N PRO A 103 31.98 29.91 29.72
CA PRO A 103 31.36 30.76 28.70
C PRO A 103 31.05 29.97 27.41
N LEU A 104 29.90 30.26 26.79
CA LEU A 104 29.47 29.70 25.51
C LEU A 104 30.31 30.32 24.38
N VAL A 105 31.54 29.88 24.19
CA VAL A 105 32.26 30.11 22.93
C VAL A 105 32.03 28.88 22.08
N LEU A 106 30.95 28.91 21.29
CA LEU A 106 30.72 27.94 20.23
C LEU A 106 31.16 28.59 18.93
N GLU A 107 32.48 28.76 18.73
CA GLU A 107 32.99 28.89 17.36
C GLU A 107 32.83 27.51 16.72
N ARG A 108 31.62 27.30 16.20
CA ARG A 108 31.25 26.14 15.40
C ARG A 108 31.93 26.38 14.05
N SER A 109 33.09 25.78 13.80
CA SER A 109 33.61 25.75 12.43
C SER A 109 32.51 25.11 11.57
N GLU A 110 32.07 25.82 10.53
CA GLU A 110 30.96 25.39 9.66
C GLU A 110 31.25 24.04 8.97
N THR A 111 32.50 23.60 8.99
CA THR A 111 33.01 22.40 8.31
C THR A 111 33.23 21.18 9.21
N ASP A 112 33.34 21.34 10.54
CA ASP A 112 33.64 20.21 11.44
C ASP A 112 32.40 19.78 12.21
N ALA A 113 31.38 19.34 11.46
CA ALA A 113 30.39 18.46 12.05
C ALA A 113 31.15 17.26 12.63
N ASN A 114 31.17 17.13 13.96
CA ASN A 114 31.81 16.03 14.66
C ASN A 114 31.01 14.74 14.35
N VAL A 115 31.21 14.18 13.16
CA VAL A 115 30.51 13.00 12.66
C VAL A 115 31.17 11.79 13.29
N TRP A 116 30.49 11.20 14.26
CA TRP A 116 30.94 9.95 14.85
C TRP A 116 30.58 8.80 13.94
N TYR A 117 31.51 7.88 13.74
CA TYR A 117 31.31 6.73 12.88
C TYR A 117 30.99 5.51 13.75
N ARG A 118 29.86 4.86 13.47
CA ARG A 118 29.44 3.64 14.15
C ARG A 118 29.54 2.43 13.23
N PRO A 119 29.68 1.19 13.77
CA PRO A 119 29.49 -0.01 12.95
C PRO A 119 28.06 -0.05 12.40
N PRO A 120 27.86 -0.58 11.18
CA PRO A 120 26.54 -0.67 10.57
C PRO A 120 25.63 -1.60 11.37
N THR A 121 24.34 -1.29 11.33
CA THR A 121 23.30 -2.11 11.96
C THR A 121 22.89 -3.26 11.05
N TYR A 122 22.37 -4.36 11.60
CA TYR A 122 21.84 -5.47 10.79
C TYR A 122 20.71 -5.04 9.84
N GLU A 123 19.95 -4.01 10.20
CA GLU A 123 18.93 -3.41 9.32
C GLU A 123 19.53 -2.81 8.06
N GLU A 124 20.61 -2.03 8.20
CA GLU A 124 21.35 -1.42 7.09
C GLU A 124 21.98 -2.51 6.21
N ALA A 125 22.57 -3.54 6.83
CA ALA A 125 23.09 -4.70 6.12
C ALA A 125 22.00 -5.44 5.32
N SER A 126 20.82 -5.62 5.93
CA SER A 126 19.66 -6.24 5.29
C SER A 126 19.17 -5.43 4.10
N GLN A 127 19.12 -4.10 4.24
CA GLN A 127 18.71 -3.20 3.17
C GLN A 127 19.72 -3.18 2.01
N PHE A 128 21.02 -3.19 2.31
CA PHE A 128 22.08 -3.16 1.30
C PHE A 128 22.21 -4.50 0.56
N TRP A 129 22.30 -5.61 1.29
CA TRP A 129 22.56 -6.93 0.72
C TRP A 129 21.29 -7.70 0.31
N LYS A 130 20.10 -7.19 0.67
CA LYS A 130 18.78 -7.84 0.50
C LYS A 130 18.71 -9.22 1.15
N VAL A 131 19.37 -9.36 2.30
CA VAL A 131 19.38 -10.57 3.13
C VAL A 131 18.56 -10.32 4.39
N PRO A 132 17.64 -11.22 4.79
CA PRO A 132 16.86 -11.03 6.00
C PRO A 132 17.75 -10.89 7.25
N ILE A 133 17.41 -9.96 8.15
CA ILE A 133 18.08 -9.75 9.45
C ILE A 133 18.35 -11.05 10.22
N PRO A 134 17.38 -11.97 10.44
CA PRO A 134 17.66 -13.20 11.19
C PRO A 134 18.69 -14.11 10.52
N THR A 135 18.78 -14.06 9.19
CA THR A 135 19.79 -14.79 8.43
C THR A 135 21.18 -14.20 8.67
N ILE A 136 21.29 -12.88 8.69
CA ILE A 136 22.56 -12.17 8.97
C ILE A 136 23.02 -12.44 10.41
N GLN A 137 22.11 -12.36 11.40
CA GLN A 137 22.39 -12.70 12.79
C GLN A 137 22.93 -14.14 12.91
N GLY A 138 22.23 -15.11 12.31
CA GLY A 138 22.69 -16.49 12.33
C GLY A 138 24.00 -16.75 11.57
N TRP A 139 24.46 -15.85 10.70
CA TRP A 139 25.80 -15.90 10.12
C TRP A 139 26.83 -15.24 11.03
N TRP A 140 26.47 -14.15 11.71
CA TRP A 140 27.31 -13.47 12.68
C TRP A 140 27.69 -14.36 13.87
N ASP A 141 26.74 -15.15 14.37
CA ASP A 141 26.98 -16.10 15.47
C ASP A 141 27.94 -17.21 15.03
N ARG A 142 27.84 -17.65 13.77
CA ARG A 142 28.69 -18.69 13.17
C ARG A 142 29.87 -18.11 12.39
N ARG A 143 30.21 -16.84 12.61
CA ARG A 143 31.21 -16.12 11.78
C ARG A 143 32.57 -16.79 11.81
N LYS A 144 33.02 -17.29 12.97
CA LYS A 144 34.30 -18.01 13.11
C LYS A 144 34.39 -19.18 12.13
N LYS A 145 33.35 -20.02 12.05
CA LYS A 145 33.28 -21.17 11.12
C LYS A 145 33.17 -20.75 9.65
N ILE A 146 32.48 -19.65 9.35
CA ILE A 146 32.32 -19.18 7.96
C ILE A 146 33.65 -18.60 7.43
N LEU A 147 34.36 -17.87 8.30
CA LEU A 147 35.62 -17.17 8.01
C LEU A 147 36.87 -18.06 8.22
N GLU A 148 36.70 -19.25 8.77
CA GLU A 148 37.76 -20.26 8.87
C GLU A 148 38.32 -20.60 7.48
N GLY A 149 39.64 -20.58 7.34
CA GLY A 149 40.32 -20.80 6.06
C GLY A 149 40.39 -19.60 5.11
N THR A 150 39.83 -18.43 5.49
CA THR A 150 40.03 -17.18 4.72
C THR A 150 41.23 -16.36 5.19
N GLY A 151 41.87 -16.72 6.31
CA GLY A 151 43.02 -15.99 6.87
C GLY A 151 42.67 -14.64 7.52
N ILE A 152 41.38 -14.38 7.77
CA ILE A 152 40.91 -13.13 8.38
C ILE A 152 40.66 -13.40 9.86
N GLU A 153 41.49 -12.81 10.73
CA GLU A 153 41.30 -12.85 12.17
C GLU A 153 40.12 -11.96 12.56
N VAL A 154 39.13 -12.54 13.21
CA VAL A 154 37.97 -11.80 13.71
C VAL A 154 38.33 -11.26 15.09
N PRO A 155 38.28 -9.94 15.31
CA PRO A 155 38.52 -9.39 16.64
C PRO A 155 37.53 -9.98 17.65
N GLU A 156 38.05 -10.52 18.75
CA GLU A 156 37.23 -10.91 19.89
C GLU A 156 36.77 -9.63 20.57
N VAL A 157 35.45 -9.44 20.62
CA VAL A 157 34.78 -8.31 21.29
C VAL A 157 34.24 -8.82 22.61
#